data_AF-A0A1S2KF82-F1
#
_entry.id   AF-A0A1S2KF82-F1
#
_cell.length_a   1.000
_cell.length_b   1.000
_cell.length_c   1.000
_cell.angle_alpha   90.00
_cell.angle_beta   90.00
_cell.angle_gamma   90.00
#
_symmetry.space_group_name_H-M   'P 1'
#
loop_
_entity.id
_entity.type
_entity.pdbx_description
1 polymer ?
#
loop_
_entity_poly.entity_id
_entity_poly.type
_entity_poly.pdbx_seq_one_letter_code
_entity_poly.pdbx_strand_id
1 'polypeptide(L)'
;MITVGVEEEFFLVDPVTCLPVPLADEVRAAAGLEPIVDASEVQSELLQSQIEVATPICTDLDEVGGHLLRLRHALGTAAEKNGCRIVAAGTAPFREAAPVPVTECARYLAMRSQAPQLVEEQLVNGMHIHVGVPDRATGVGVLNRIRPWLPVLVAMSANSPLWDGHDTGFASWRTVIFGRWPAAGPPPHFADLDDHDTRIRVLLESGAVSDTGQLYWQARLSDRYPTVEVRCMDVQLRADTAVMFTGIVRALVATALHEEAAGAPPPVCPPERLQAANWYAARHGLSDLLMDPEGRCRRAGDVLCLLLDALTPALEETGDTREVSSLVHRLLQQGTPADQQRRVLAEGGPAALTDLLITETVAP
;
A
#
# COMPACT_ATOMS: atom_id res chain seq x y z
N MET A 1 -11.91 -1.41 21.40
CA MET A 1 -12.29 -1.50 19.97
C MET A 1 -11.14 -0.92 19.17
N ILE A 2 -10.61 -1.66 18.21
CA ILE A 2 -9.49 -1.24 17.37
C ILE A 2 -10.06 -0.55 16.13
N THR A 3 -9.75 0.73 15.95
CA THR A 3 -10.19 1.53 14.81
C THR A 3 -9.21 1.42 13.64
N VAL A 4 -9.70 1.63 12.42
CA VAL A 4 -8.89 1.59 11.20
C VAL A 4 -9.15 2.80 10.29
N GLY A 5 -8.16 3.15 9.48
CA GLY A 5 -8.30 4.12 8.39
C GLY A 5 -7.50 3.65 7.18
N VAL A 6 -8.01 3.92 5.98
CA VAL A 6 -7.39 3.46 4.72
C VAL A 6 -7.12 4.65 3.82
N GLU A 7 -5.90 4.70 3.28
CA GLU A 7 -5.51 5.62 2.22
C GLU A 7 -5.27 4.83 0.93
N GLU A 8 -5.80 5.31 -0.21
CA GLU A 8 -5.56 4.74 -1.53
C GLU A 8 -5.08 5.83 -2.50
N GLU A 9 -4.00 5.53 -3.22
CA GLU A 9 -3.44 6.40 -4.25
C GLU A 9 -3.84 5.90 -5.66
N PHE A 10 -4.23 6.81 -6.55
CA PHE A 10 -4.66 6.48 -7.92
C PHE A 10 -3.88 7.29 -8.95
N PHE A 11 -3.63 6.68 -10.11
CA PHE A 11 -3.16 7.43 -11.28
C PHE A 11 -4.34 8.06 -11.99
N LEU A 12 -4.15 9.28 -12.45
CA LEU A 12 -4.96 9.93 -13.47
C LEU A 12 -4.36 9.61 -14.82
N VAL A 13 -5.14 8.97 -15.69
CA VAL A 13 -4.65 8.49 -16.99
C VAL A 13 -5.55 8.91 -18.14
N ASP A 14 -4.96 9.05 -19.32
CA ASP A 14 -5.70 9.15 -20.58
C ASP A 14 -6.49 7.84 -20.83
N PRO A 15 -7.79 7.91 -21.16
CA PRO A 15 -8.66 6.73 -21.25
C PRO A 15 -8.33 5.78 -22.41
N VAL A 16 -7.51 6.19 -23.39
CA VAL A 16 -7.19 5.39 -24.57
C VAL A 16 -5.79 4.79 -24.48
N THR A 17 -4.83 5.60 -24.05
CA THR A 17 -3.40 5.25 -24.02
C THR A 17 -2.96 4.76 -22.65
N CYS A 18 -3.74 5.02 -21.60
CA CYS A 18 -3.39 4.77 -20.20
C CYS A 18 -2.09 5.48 -19.77
N LEU A 19 -1.69 6.54 -20.47
CA LEU A 19 -0.57 7.39 -20.09
C LEU A 19 -0.99 8.31 -18.92
N PRO A 20 -0.14 8.49 -17.89
CA PRO A 20 -0.41 9.43 -16.82
C PRO A 20 -0.63 10.86 -17.32
N VAL A 21 -1.65 11.55 -16.82
CA VAL A 21 -1.99 12.93 -17.19
C VAL A 21 -1.94 13.86 -15.97
N PRO A 22 -1.37 15.07 -16.08
CA PRO A 22 -1.17 15.96 -14.93
C PRO A 22 -2.41 16.78 -14.59
N LEU A 23 -3.49 16.11 -14.14
CA LEU A 23 -4.80 16.73 -13.87
C LEU A 23 -5.22 16.67 -12.40
N ALA A 24 -4.29 16.47 -11.46
CA ALA A 24 -4.61 16.27 -10.05
C ALA A 24 -5.35 17.46 -9.43
N ASP A 25 -4.99 18.70 -9.77
CA ASP A 25 -5.65 19.89 -9.22
C ASP A 25 -7.08 20.04 -9.74
N GLU A 26 -7.31 19.82 -11.03
CA GLU A 26 -8.62 19.87 -11.67
C GLU A 26 -9.55 18.78 -11.13
N VAL A 27 -9.04 17.55 -10.99
CA VAL A 27 -9.81 16.42 -10.45
C VAL A 27 -10.11 16.63 -8.97
N ARG A 28 -9.14 17.08 -8.17
CA ARG A 28 -9.36 17.38 -6.75
C ARG A 28 -10.41 18.48 -6.56
N ALA A 29 -10.34 19.55 -7.35
CA ALA A 29 -11.32 20.62 -7.32
C ALA A 29 -12.74 20.12 -7.70
N ALA A 30 -12.84 19.27 -8.72
CA ALA A 30 -14.11 18.68 -9.11
C ALA A 30 -14.67 17.70 -8.05
N ALA A 31 -13.82 16.87 -7.43
CA ALA A 31 -14.22 15.94 -6.38
C ALA A 31 -14.71 16.69 -5.12
N GLY A 32 -14.07 17.79 -4.74
CA GLY A 32 -14.51 18.62 -3.61
C GLY A 32 -15.84 19.35 -3.81
N LEU A 33 -16.40 19.33 -5.03
CA LEU A 33 -17.76 19.81 -5.32
C LEU A 33 -18.82 18.71 -5.21
N GLU A 34 -18.42 17.44 -5.11
CA GLU A 34 -19.35 16.33 -4.94
C GLU A 34 -19.93 16.34 -3.51
N PRO A 35 -21.27 16.31 -3.33
CA PRO A 35 -21.89 16.37 -1.99
C PRO A 35 -21.52 15.20 -1.07
N ILE A 36 -20.96 14.14 -1.65
CA ILE A 36 -20.65 12.88 -1.00
C ILE A 36 -19.17 12.77 -0.59
N VAL A 37 -18.35 13.81 -0.75
CA VAL A 37 -16.92 13.80 -0.39
C VAL A 37 -16.58 15.05 0.43
N ASP A 38 -15.88 14.88 1.54
CA ASP A 38 -15.29 16.01 2.25
C ASP A 38 -13.95 16.38 1.59
N ALA A 39 -13.67 17.67 1.46
CA ALA A 39 -12.44 18.13 0.79
C ALA A 39 -11.15 17.63 1.47
N SER A 40 -11.19 17.26 2.75
CA SER A 40 -10.06 16.67 3.47
C SER A 40 -9.82 15.18 3.14
N GLU A 41 -10.80 14.51 2.51
CA GLU A 41 -10.70 13.11 2.09
C GLU A 41 -9.94 12.95 0.77
N VAL A 42 -9.65 14.04 0.03
CA VAL A 42 -8.96 14.00 -1.26
C VAL A 42 -7.73 14.91 -1.23
N GLN A 43 -6.58 14.32 -1.48
CA GLN A 43 -5.29 15.01 -1.39
C GLN A 43 -4.52 14.86 -2.71
N SER A 44 -3.70 15.86 -3.03
CA SER A 44 -2.74 15.71 -4.12
C SER A 44 -1.53 14.94 -3.66
N GLU A 45 -0.93 14.21 -4.61
CA GLU A 45 0.34 13.54 -4.36
C GLU A 45 1.54 14.22 -5.03
N LEU A 46 2.74 13.62 -4.87
CA LEU A 46 4.00 14.14 -5.38
C LEU A 46 3.95 14.56 -6.85
N LEU A 47 3.41 13.71 -7.72
CA LEU A 47 3.26 14.00 -9.15
C LEU A 47 1.83 14.42 -9.46
N GLN A 48 1.67 15.36 -10.39
CA GLN A 48 0.35 15.88 -10.77
C GLN A 48 -0.54 14.86 -11.50
N SER A 49 -0.04 13.66 -11.76
CA SER A 49 -0.83 12.53 -12.27
C SER A 49 -1.32 11.59 -11.18
N GLN A 50 -1.12 11.93 -9.90
CA GLN A 50 -1.50 11.10 -8.76
C GLN A 50 -2.45 11.85 -7.83
N ILE A 51 -3.38 11.11 -7.26
CA ILE A 51 -4.37 11.62 -6.31
C ILE A 51 -4.61 10.57 -5.23
N GLU A 52 -4.68 11.03 -3.99
CA GLU A 52 -4.90 10.18 -2.82
C GLU A 52 -6.30 10.41 -2.28
N VAL A 53 -6.95 9.34 -1.83
CA VAL A 53 -8.14 9.43 -0.98
C VAL A 53 -7.90 8.77 0.36
N ALA A 54 -8.55 9.29 1.41
CA ALA A 54 -8.46 8.74 2.76
C ALA A 54 -9.87 8.53 3.34
N THR A 55 -10.12 7.36 3.93
CA THR A 55 -11.35 7.12 4.68
C THR A 55 -11.34 7.91 6.00
N PRO A 56 -12.52 8.20 6.57
CA PRO A 56 -12.62 8.51 7.99
C PRO A 56 -12.09 7.37 8.87
N ILE A 57 -12.05 7.62 10.18
CA ILE A 57 -11.77 6.57 11.17
C ILE A 57 -12.97 5.63 11.21
N CYS A 58 -12.76 4.39 10.80
CA CYS A 58 -13.76 3.33 10.75
C CYS A 58 -13.61 2.36 11.93
N THR A 59 -14.68 1.63 12.23
CA THR A 59 -14.76 0.67 13.34
C THR A 59 -14.94 -0.78 12.90
N ASP A 60 -15.41 -1.01 11.68
CA ASP A 60 -15.59 -2.33 11.05
C ASP A 60 -15.30 -2.29 9.53
N LEU A 61 -15.28 -3.48 8.91
CA LEU A 61 -14.97 -3.63 7.48
C LEU A 61 -16.09 -3.18 6.55
N ASP A 62 -17.35 -3.27 6.99
CA ASP A 62 -18.51 -2.80 6.20
C ASP A 62 -18.44 -1.27 6.01
N GLU A 63 -18.08 -0.54 7.07
CA GLU A 63 -17.85 0.91 7.06
C GLU A 63 -16.70 1.27 6.11
N VAL A 64 -15.57 0.55 6.21
CA VAL A 64 -14.43 0.74 5.30
C VAL A 64 -14.85 0.51 3.84
N GLY A 65 -15.54 -0.60 3.55
CA GLY A 65 -16.00 -0.91 2.19
C GLY A 65 -16.93 0.16 1.63
N GLY A 66 -17.89 0.62 2.43
CA GLY A 66 -18.79 1.72 2.05
C GLY A 66 -18.05 3.01 1.73
N HIS A 67 -17.04 3.37 2.52
CA HIS A 67 -16.22 4.56 2.29
C HIS A 67 -15.35 4.43 1.03
N LEU A 68 -14.66 3.30 0.84
CA LEU A 68 -13.81 3.09 -0.34
C LEU A 68 -14.63 3.13 -1.64
N LEU A 69 -15.80 2.49 -1.66
CA LEU A 69 -16.70 2.54 -2.82
C LEU A 69 -17.20 3.96 -3.10
N ARG A 70 -17.61 4.69 -2.05
CA ARG A 70 -18.03 6.10 -2.17
C ARG A 70 -16.91 6.96 -2.76
N LEU A 71 -15.71 6.87 -2.20
CA LEU A 71 -14.56 7.69 -2.59
C LEU A 71 -14.09 7.37 -4.02
N ARG A 72 -13.95 6.08 -4.36
CA ARG A 72 -13.61 5.64 -5.73
C ARG A 72 -14.65 6.11 -6.76
N HIS A 73 -15.93 6.02 -6.44
CA HIS A 73 -17.00 6.48 -7.33
C HIS A 73 -16.97 8.00 -7.54
N ALA A 74 -16.83 8.77 -6.47
CA ALA A 74 -16.78 10.23 -6.55
C ALA A 74 -15.54 10.71 -7.30
N LEU A 75 -14.38 10.13 -7.00
CA LEU A 75 -13.13 10.45 -7.67
C LEU A 75 -13.16 10.03 -9.15
N GLY A 76 -13.69 8.85 -9.45
CA GLY A 76 -13.91 8.40 -10.83
C GLY A 76 -14.77 9.38 -11.61
N THR A 77 -15.91 9.79 -11.05
CA THR A 77 -16.81 10.80 -11.66
C THR A 77 -16.10 12.13 -11.90
N ALA A 78 -15.29 12.59 -10.95
CA ALA A 78 -14.50 13.81 -11.08
C ALA A 78 -13.43 13.72 -12.17
N ALA A 79 -12.75 12.58 -12.28
CA ALA A 79 -11.78 12.31 -13.34
C ALA A 79 -12.44 12.31 -14.73
N GLU A 80 -13.59 11.64 -14.87
CA GLU A 80 -14.34 11.59 -16.13
C GLU A 80 -14.76 12.98 -16.62
N LYS A 81 -15.22 13.85 -15.71
CA LYS A 81 -15.59 15.25 -16.03
C LYS A 81 -14.42 16.07 -16.56
N ASN A 82 -13.19 15.71 -16.20
CA ASN A 82 -11.97 16.39 -16.64
C ASN A 82 -11.27 15.65 -17.79
N GLY A 83 -11.91 14.63 -18.38
CA GLY A 83 -11.42 13.95 -19.58
C GLY A 83 -10.39 12.85 -19.32
N CYS A 84 -10.17 12.44 -18.08
CA CYS A 84 -9.27 11.34 -17.71
C CYS A 84 -10.01 10.20 -17.01
N ARG A 85 -9.27 9.20 -16.53
CA ARG A 85 -9.77 8.09 -15.69
C ARG A 85 -8.85 7.88 -14.50
N ILE A 86 -9.39 7.30 -13.44
CA ILE A 86 -8.58 6.82 -12.31
C ILE A 86 -8.20 5.35 -12.53
N VAL A 87 -6.97 5.01 -12.13
CA VAL A 87 -6.46 3.64 -12.16
C VAL A 87 -5.76 3.30 -10.84
N ALA A 88 -6.19 2.22 -10.21
CA ALA A 88 -5.53 1.60 -9.07
C ALA A 88 -4.48 0.59 -9.53
N ALA A 89 -3.28 1.06 -9.82
CA ALA A 89 -2.11 0.22 -10.12
C ALA A 89 -0.92 0.65 -9.26
N GLY A 90 -0.10 -0.30 -8.81
CA GLY A 90 1.05 0.03 -7.96
C GLY A 90 2.13 0.83 -8.68
N THR A 91 2.20 0.74 -10.01
CA THR A 91 3.06 1.53 -10.90
C THR A 91 2.26 1.95 -12.13
N ALA A 92 2.63 3.08 -12.74
CA ALA A 92 2.10 3.45 -14.03
C ALA A 92 2.58 2.42 -15.09
N PRO A 93 1.68 1.68 -15.76
CA PRO A 93 2.10 0.64 -16.72
C PRO A 93 2.84 1.21 -17.93
N PHE A 94 2.43 2.42 -18.34
CA PHE A 94 2.99 3.15 -19.48
C PHE A 94 3.49 4.52 -19.00
N ARG A 95 4.48 5.06 -19.69
CA ARG A 95 5.00 6.41 -19.44
C ARG A 95 5.43 7.05 -20.76
N GLU A 96 5.45 8.38 -20.77
CA GLU A 96 6.07 9.14 -21.85
C GLU A 96 7.56 9.39 -21.57
N ALA A 97 8.28 9.87 -22.60
CA ALA A 97 9.65 10.33 -22.45
C ALA A 97 9.77 11.63 -21.63
N ALA A 98 8.71 12.45 -21.63
CA ALA A 98 8.67 13.67 -20.81
C ALA A 98 8.22 13.31 -19.38
N PRO A 99 8.87 13.87 -18.34
CA PRO A 99 8.49 13.61 -16.97
C PRO A 99 7.14 14.26 -16.62
N VAL A 100 6.36 13.59 -15.78
CA VAL A 100 5.15 14.20 -15.20
C VAL A 100 5.56 15.36 -14.28
N PRO A 101 4.91 16.53 -14.37
CA PRO A 101 5.13 17.63 -13.45
C PRO A 101 4.94 17.24 -11.98
N VAL A 102 5.82 17.78 -11.13
CA VAL A 102 5.71 17.68 -9.67
C VAL A 102 4.68 18.71 -9.17
N THR A 103 3.85 18.30 -8.21
CA THR A 103 2.87 19.19 -7.56
C THR A 103 3.57 20.39 -6.93
N GLU A 104 3.02 21.59 -7.14
CA GLU A 104 3.64 22.87 -6.75
C GLU A 104 3.55 23.17 -5.25
N CYS A 105 4.20 22.34 -4.43
CA CYS A 105 4.35 22.58 -3.00
C CYS A 105 5.84 22.57 -2.60
N ALA A 106 6.19 23.34 -1.58
CA ALA A 106 7.59 23.53 -1.18
C ALA A 106 8.30 22.19 -0.85
N ARG A 107 7.60 21.26 -0.21
CA ARG A 107 8.12 19.93 0.15
C ARG A 107 8.49 19.12 -1.10
N TYR A 108 7.58 18.99 -2.05
CA TYR A 108 7.80 18.20 -3.26
C TYR A 108 8.84 18.83 -4.19
N LEU A 109 8.89 20.16 -4.28
CA LEU A 109 9.94 20.86 -5.02
C LEU A 109 11.33 20.65 -4.39
N ALA A 110 11.42 20.60 -3.06
CA ALA A 110 12.65 20.26 -2.36
C ALA A 110 13.08 18.80 -2.63
N MET A 111 12.14 17.86 -2.60
CA MET A 111 12.40 16.45 -2.96
C MET A 111 12.97 16.33 -4.38
N ARG A 112 12.36 17.00 -5.36
CA ARG A 112 12.83 17.01 -6.76
C ARG A 112 14.25 17.58 -6.86
N SER A 113 14.57 18.62 -6.09
CA SER A 113 15.92 19.21 -6.08
C SER A 113 16.97 18.27 -5.50
N GLN A 114 16.60 17.40 -4.55
CA GLN A 114 17.53 16.50 -3.86
C GLN A 114 17.76 15.19 -4.63
N ALA A 115 16.69 14.61 -5.20
CA ALA A 115 16.75 13.33 -5.90
C ALA A 115 15.93 13.35 -7.21
N PRO A 116 16.36 14.11 -8.24
CA PRO A 116 15.59 14.33 -9.46
C PRO A 116 15.11 13.03 -10.14
N GLN A 117 16.01 12.06 -10.34
CA GLN A 117 15.70 10.79 -10.99
C GLN A 117 14.72 9.93 -10.18
N LEU A 118 14.87 9.91 -8.85
CA LEU A 118 13.97 9.13 -7.99
C LEU A 118 12.56 9.73 -7.99
N VAL A 119 12.44 11.06 -7.99
CA VAL A 119 11.16 11.76 -8.07
C VAL A 119 10.50 11.57 -9.43
N GLU A 120 11.26 11.67 -10.52
CA GLU A 120 10.73 11.41 -11.87
C GLU A 120 10.19 9.98 -12.02
N GLU A 121 10.84 9.02 -11.38
CA GLU A 121 10.43 7.63 -11.38
C GLU A 121 9.47 7.27 -10.24
N GLN A 122 8.95 8.25 -9.49
CA GLN A 122 7.99 8.03 -8.41
C GLN A 122 6.55 7.90 -8.94
N LEU A 123 6.37 7.29 -10.12
CA LEU A 123 5.08 6.88 -10.66
C LEU A 123 4.62 5.58 -9.99
N VAL A 124 4.42 5.63 -8.68
CA VAL A 124 4.03 4.50 -7.84
C VAL A 124 2.89 4.88 -6.90
N ASN A 125 1.92 3.98 -6.74
CA ASN A 125 0.77 4.17 -5.85
C ASN A 125 0.65 3.06 -4.81
N GLY A 126 0.42 3.42 -3.56
CA GLY A 126 0.21 2.53 -2.43
C GLY A 126 -1.23 2.46 -1.95
N MET A 127 -1.45 1.46 -1.08
CA MET A 127 -2.53 1.47 -0.12
C MET A 127 -1.90 1.50 1.27
N HIS A 128 -2.35 2.41 2.12
CA HIS A 128 -1.89 2.52 3.50
C HIS A 128 -3.01 2.22 4.47
N ILE A 129 -2.71 1.47 5.52
CA ILE A 129 -3.70 1.06 6.52
C ILE A 129 -3.22 1.50 7.89
N HIS A 130 -3.96 2.42 8.48
CA HIS A 130 -3.79 2.87 9.84
C HIS A 130 -4.58 1.98 10.78
N VAL A 131 -3.96 1.52 11.86
CA VAL A 131 -4.64 0.78 12.94
C VAL A 131 -4.35 1.45 14.27
N GLY A 132 -5.40 1.79 15.00
CA GLY A 132 -5.32 2.45 16.31
C GLY A 132 -4.55 1.63 17.34
N VAL A 133 -3.62 2.27 18.05
CA VAL A 133 -2.87 1.68 19.16
C VAL A 133 -2.99 2.55 20.42
N PRO A 134 -2.88 1.98 21.63
CA PRO A 134 -3.10 2.75 22.87
C PRO A 134 -2.10 3.89 23.07
N ASP A 135 -0.84 3.65 22.73
CA ASP A 135 0.27 4.58 22.90
C ASP A 135 1.46 4.21 21.99
N ARG A 136 2.44 5.12 21.89
CA ARG A 136 3.61 4.95 21.01
C ARG A 136 4.53 3.79 21.45
N ALA A 137 4.69 3.55 22.75
CA ALA A 137 5.56 2.48 23.24
C ALA A 137 4.98 1.11 22.89
N THR A 138 3.68 0.92 23.13
CA THR A 138 2.93 -0.24 22.65
C THR A 138 3.01 -0.36 21.13
N GLY A 139 2.91 0.76 20.40
CA GLY A 139 3.09 0.80 18.95
C GLY A 139 4.44 0.27 18.47
N VAL A 140 5.55 0.57 19.16
CA VAL A 140 6.88 0.00 18.86
C VAL A 140 6.87 -1.52 19.05
N GLY A 141 6.25 -2.01 20.14
CA GLY A 141 6.06 -3.43 20.38
C GLY A 141 5.29 -4.12 19.25
N VAL A 142 4.22 -3.49 18.75
CA VAL A 142 3.45 -3.96 17.59
C VAL A 142 4.31 -3.98 16.33
N LEU A 143 5.00 -2.87 16.01
CA LEU A 143 5.88 -2.78 14.83
C LEU A 143 6.89 -3.93 14.80
N ASN A 144 7.55 -4.19 15.92
CA ASN A 144 8.54 -5.27 16.01
C ASN A 144 7.95 -6.66 15.68
N ARG A 145 6.68 -6.91 16.04
CA ARG A 145 5.99 -8.20 15.83
C ARG A 145 5.44 -8.39 14.43
N ILE A 146 4.98 -7.34 13.78
CA ILE A 146 4.40 -7.44 12.44
C ILE A 146 5.46 -7.53 11.33
N ARG A 147 6.71 -7.12 11.61
CA ARG A 147 7.83 -7.11 10.66
C ARG A 147 7.95 -8.38 9.79
N PRO A 148 7.94 -9.60 10.34
CA PRO A 148 8.10 -10.82 9.54
C PRO A 148 6.95 -11.08 8.55
N TRP A 149 5.78 -10.46 8.77
CA TRP A 149 4.61 -10.61 7.90
C TRP A 149 4.53 -9.57 6.78
N LEU A 150 5.31 -8.48 6.85
CA LEU A 150 5.30 -7.44 5.81
C LEU A 150 5.66 -7.99 4.41
N PRO A 151 6.67 -8.87 4.24
CA PRO A 151 6.92 -9.49 2.94
C PRO A 151 5.73 -10.30 2.42
N VAL A 152 4.97 -10.96 3.30
CA VAL A 152 3.76 -11.71 2.89
C VAL A 152 2.70 -10.75 2.36
N LEU A 153 2.50 -9.60 3.01
CA LEU A 153 1.61 -8.55 2.51
C LEU A 153 2.07 -7.98 1.16
N VAL A 154 3.37 -7.73 0.97
CA VAL A 154 3.94 -7.31 -0.33
C VAL A 154 3.63 -8.34 -1.42
N ALA A 155 3.80 -9.63 -1.13
CA ALA A 155 3.53 -10.70 -2.09
C ALA A 155 2.04 -10.79 -2.45
N MET A 156 1.16 -10.71 -1.45
CA MET A 156 -0.30 -10.81 -1.64
C MET A 156 -0.86 -9.61 -2.39
N SER A 157 -0.36 -8.41 -2.11
CA SER A 157 -0.89 -7.14 -2.63
C SER A 157 -0.32 -6.72 -3.99
N ALA A 158 0.61 -7.50 -4.54
CA ALA A 158 1.34 -7.18 -5.75
C ALA A 158 0.41 -6.76 -6.93
N ASN A 159 0.57 -5.53 -7.40
CA ASN A 159 -0.24 -4.90 -8.45
C ASN A 159 0.61 -3.97 -9.34
N SER A 160 1.90 -4.24 -9.48
CA SER A 160 2.82 -3.44 -10.29
C SER A 160 3.82 -4.26 -11.10
N PRO A 161 3.36 -5.13 -12.02
CA PRO A 161 4.29 -5.93 -12.82
C PRO A 161 4.96 -5.16 -13.96
N LEU A 162 4.35 -4.05 -14.39
CA LEU A 162 4.74 -3.31 -15.59
C LEU A 162 5.42 -1.98 -15.25
N TRP A 163 6.38 -1.60 -16.09
CA TRP A 163 7.05 -0.31 -16.06
C TRP A 163 7.48 0.05 -17.48
N ASP A 164 7.24 1.27 -17.94
CA ASP A 164 7.67 1.72 -19.28
C ASP A 164 7.23 0.76 -20.40
N GLY A 165 5.97 0.30 -20.33
CA GLY A 165 5.34 -0.56 -21.33
C GLY A 165 5.84 -2.00 -21.40
N HIS A 166 6.66 -2.46 -20.45
CA HIS A 166 7.17 -3.84 -20.41
C HIS A 166 7.04 -4.49 -19.04
N ASP A 167 7.02 -5.82 -19.03
CA ASP A 167 7.09 -6.61 -17.79
C ASP A 167 8.47 -6.52 -17.18
N THR A 168 8.52 -6.06 -15.94
CA THR A 168 9.75 -5.87 -15.16
C THR A 168 10.35 -7.19 -14.66
N GLY A 169 9.56 -8.26 -14.72
CA GLY A 169 9.83 -9.52 -14.05
C GLY A 169 9.50 -9.53 -12.55
N PHE A 170 9.07 -8.41 -11.95
CA PHE A 170 8.63 -8.34 -10.56
C PHE A 170 7.10 -8.36 -10.48
N ALA A 171 6.54 -8.84 -9.36
CA ALA A 171 5.11 -8.73 -9.09
C ALA A 171 4.76 -7.36 -8.48
N SER A 172 5.62 -6.85 -7.59
CA SER A 172 5.56 -5.48 -7.06
C SER A 172 6.82 -4.71 -7.45
N TRP A 173 6.80 -4.04 -8.61
CA TRP A 173 7.86 -3.12 -9.01
C TRP A 173 7.87 -1.85 -8.15
N ARG A 174 6.72 -1.45 -7.60
CA ARG A 174 6.63 -0.36 -6.60
C ARG A 174 7.60 -0.58 -5.43
N THR A 175 7.69 -1.81 -4.92
CA THR A 175 8.61 -2.14 -3.83
C THR A 175 10.07 -1.90 -4.22
N VAL A 176 10.44 -2.20 -5.47
CA VAL A 176 11.79 -1.96 -6.00
C VAL A 176 12.07 -0.47 -6.15
N ILE A 177 11.12 0.30 -6.67
CA ILE A 177 11.25 1.76 -6.81
C ILE A 177 11.45 2.41 -5.45
N PHE A 178 10.61 2.09 -4.46
CA PHE A 178 10.72 2.64 -3.11
C PHE A 178 12.02 2.26 -2.41
N GLY A 179 12.52 1.03 -2.63
CA GLY A 179 13.74 0.52 -2.03
C GLY A 179 15.02 1.31 -2.34
N ARG A 180 14.96 2.28 -3.27
CA ARG A 180 16.09 3.15 -3.62
C ARG A 180 16.21 4.38 -2.72
N TRP A 181 15.20 4.66 -1.90
CA TRP A 181 15.23 5.77 -0.95
C TRP A 181 16.00 5.41 0.33
N PRO A 182 16.67 6.36 1.02
CA PRO A 182 17.59 6.07 2.13
C PRO A 182 16.97 5.37 3.34
N ALA A 183 15.68 5.60 3.62
CA ALA A 183 14.95 5.05 4.76
C ALA A 183 13.76 4.20 4.30
N ALA A 184 13.99 3.29 3.36
CA ALA A 184 12.94 2.46 2.76
C ALA A 184 13.02 0.98 3.13
N GLY A 185 11.88 0.29 2.98
CA GLY A 185 11.78 -1.17 3.14
C GLY A 185 11.28 -1.60 4.52
N PRO A 186 11.49 -2.86 4.93
CA PRO A 186 11.04 -3.33 6.23
C PRO A 186 11.62 -2.48 7.37
N PRO A 187 10.83 -2.06 8.37
CA PRO A 187 11.34 -1.24 9.46
C PRO A 187 12.40 -2.01 10.26
N PRO A 188 13.35 -1.31 10.89
CA PRO A 188 14.27 -1.94 11.83
C PRO A 188 13.56 -2.59 13.02
N HIS A 189 14.28 -3.47 13.73
CA HIS A 189 13.92 -3.79 15.10
C HIS A 189 14.30 -2.62 16.00
N PHE A 190 13.44 -2.26 16.94
CA PHE A 190 13.70 -1.23 17.95
C PHE A 190 13.72 -1.85 19.35
N ALA A 191 14.67 -1.46 20.20
CA ALA A 191 14.72 -1.95 21.57
C ALA A 191 13.52 -1.47 22.41
N ASP A 192 13.17 -0.19 22.24
CA ASP A 192 12.08 0.50 22.91
C ASP A 192 11.75 1.81 22.14
N LEU A 193 10.89 2.64 22.73
CA LEU A 193 10.53 3.94 22.14
C LEU A 193 11.70 4.93 22.09
N ASP A 194 12.63 4.87 23.04
CA ASP A 194 13.78 5.78 23.07
C ASP A 194 14.78 5.43 21.96
N ASP A 195 15.03 4.15 21.70
CA ASP A 195 15.81 3.67 20.55
C ASP A 195 15.13 4.08 19.23
N HIS A 196 13.81 3.89 19.12
CA HIS A 196 13.04 4.34 17.96
C HIS A 196 13.24 5.83 17.67
N ASP A 197 13.00 6.69 18.67
CA ASP A 197 13.07 8.14 18.49
C ASP A 197 14.52 8.62 18.27
N THR A 198 15.50 7.97 18.89
CA THR A 198 16.92 8.26 18.68
C THR A 198 17.33 7.96 17.24
N ARG A 199 16.90 6.83 16.68
CA ARG A 199 17.27 6.42 15.33
C ARG A 199 16.64 7.30 14.25
N ILE A 200 15.38 7.71 14.44
CA ILE A 200 14.73 8.70 13.56
C ILE A 200 15.48 10.03 13.61
N ARG A 201 15.85 10.50 14.80
CA ARG A 201 16.60 11.74 14.96
C ARG A 201 17.94 11.72 14.22
N VAL A 202 18.68 10.60 14.30
CA VAL A 202 19.95 10.43 13.56
C VAL A 202 19.72 10.53 12.05
N LEU A 203 18.64 9.94 11.51
CA LEU A 203 18.32 10.04 10.09
C LEU A 203 18.01 11.49 9.68
N LEU A 204 17.24 12.23 10.48
CA LEU A 204 16.92 13.64 10.24
C LEU A 204 18.16 14.54 10.32
N GLU A 205 18.96 14.39 11.38
CA GLU A 205 20.18 15.19 11.61
C GLU A 205 21.25 14.94 10.54
N SER A 206 21.30 13.72 9.98
CA SER A 206 22.21 13.40 8.86
C SER A 206 21.82 14.06 7.53
N GLY A 207 20.58 14.54 7.41
CA GLY A 207 20.01 15.04 6.15
C GLY A 207 19.65 13.95 5.14
N ALA A 208 19.74 12.66 5.51
CA ALA A 208 19.34 11.55 4.65
C ALA A 208 17.82 11.51 4.42
N VAL A 209 17.04 12.04 5.36
CA VAL A 209 15.61 12.32 5.24
C VAL A 209 15.36 13.75 5.71
N SER A 210 14.55 14.52 4.98
CA SER A 210 14.26 15.92 5.31
C SER A 210 13.17 16.08 6.37
N ASP A 211 12.28 15.10 6.45
CA ASP A 211 11.19 15.01 7.42
C ASP A 211 10.79 13.56 7.65
N THR A 212 10.00 13.31 8.69
CA THR A 212 9.55 11.97 9.08
C THR A 212 8.60 11.34 8.05
N GLY A 213 7.97 12.14 7.19
CA GLY A 213 7.19 11.66 6.06
C GLY A 213 8.03 10.95 4.99
N GLN A 214 9.36 11.20 4.95
CA GLN A 214 10.31 10.48 4.09
C GLN A 214 10.85 9.18 4.71
N LEU A 215 10.33 8.77 5.88
CA LEU A 215 10.53 7.42 6.39
C LEU A 215 9.62 6.46 5.62
N TYR A 216 10.13 5.95 4.50
CA TYR A 216 9.44 4.98 3.63
C TYR A 216 9.53 3.54 4.16
N TRP A 217 9.50 3.40 5.49
CA TRP A 217 9.37 2.10 6.10
C TRP A 217 8.00 1.50 5.75
N GLN A 218 8.02 0.20 5.49
CA GLN A 218 6.86 -0.60 5.12
C GLN A 218 5.78 -0.67 6.21
N ALA A 219 6.16 -0.40 7.46
CA ALA A 219 5.26 -0.02 8.53
C ALA A 219 5.96 0.99 9.45
N ARG A 220 5.21 1.94 10.01
CA ARG A 220 5.75 2.96 10.93
C ARG A 220 4.72 3.39 11.97
N LEU A 221 5.17 4.11 13.00
CA LEU A 221 4.26 4.89 13.83
C LEU A 221 3.86 6.13 13.03
N SER A 222 2.56 6.43 12.99
CA SER A 222 2.11 7.69 12.40
C SER A 222 2.48 8.85 13.34
N ASP A 223 2.99 9.95 12.76
CA ASP A 223 3.25 11.17 13.51
C ASP A 223 1.97 11.95 13.82
N ARG A 224 0.94 11.75 13.00
CA ARG A 224 -0.32 12.50 13.07
C ARG A 224 -1.38 11.79 13.89
N TYR A 225 -1.42 10.47 13.82
CA TYR A 225 -2.45 9.65 14.45
C TYR A 225 -1.81 8.63 15.42
N PRO A 226 -2.48 8.27 16.53
CA PRO A 226 -2.00 7.23 17.44
C PRO A 226 -2.21 5.84 16.83
N THR A 227 -1.50 5.57 15.73
CA THR A 227 -1.71 4.39 14.90
C THR A 227 -0.37 3.78 14.47
N VAL A 228 -0.37 2.46 14.29
CA VAL A 228 0.60 1.80 13.41
C VAL A 228 0.07 1.89 11.98
N GLU A 229 0.90 2.37 11.08
CA GLU A 229 0.58 2.61 9.68
C GLU A 229 1.34 1.61 8.81
N VAL A 230 0.64 0.70 8.14
CA VAL A 230 1.21 -0.31 7.23
C VAL A 230 1.13 0.23 5.80
N ARG A 231 2.29 0.40 5.15
CA ARG A 231 2.44 1.08 3.84
C ARG A 231 3.08 0.21 2.75
N CYS A 232 3.30 -1.06 3.04
CA CYS A 232 4.04 -1.97 2.17
C CYS A 232 3.29 -2.38 0.89
N MET A 233 1.98 -2.19 0.85
CA MET A 233 1.11 -2.73 -0.19
C MET A 233 1.04 -1.80 -1.39
N ASP A 234 0.97 -2.38 -2.58
CA ASP A 234 0.50 -1.66 -3.77
C ASP A 234 -0.99 -1.33 -3.59
N VAL A 235 -1.49 -0.28 -4.24
CA VAL A 235 -2.94 -0.03 -4.29
C VAL A 235 -3.66 -1.21 -4.97
N GLN A 236 -4.88 -1.55 -4.56
CA GLN A 236 -5.60 -2.72 -5.05
C GLN A 236 -6.58 -2.39 -6.17
N LEU A 237 -6.70 -3.27 -7.18
CA LEU A 237 -7.64 -3.07 -8.29
C LEU A 237 -9.07 -2.87 -7.79
N ARG A 238 -9.51 -3.70 -6.85
CA ARG A 238 -10.89 -3.73 -6.36
C ARG A 238 -10.99 -3.29 -4.90
N ALA A 239 -12.09 -2.63 -4.56
CA ALA A 239 -12.37 -2.19 -3.19
C ALA A 239 -12.52 -3.37 -2.21
N ASP A 240 -13.12 -4.49 -2.62
CA ASP A 240 -13.25 -5.69 -1.76
C ASP A 240 -11.89 -6.29 -1.39
N THR A 241 -10.93 -6.30 -2.32
CA THR A 241 -9.55 -6.69 -2.04
C THR A 241 -8.87 -5.73 -1.05
N ALA A 242 -9.11 -4.41 -1.18
CA ALA A 242 -8.64 -3.43 -0.20
C ALA A 242 -9.25 -3.70 1.19
N VAL A 243 -10.55 -3.99 1.29
CA VAL A 243 -11.22 -4.38 2.55
C VAL A 243 -10.60 -5.65 3.17
N MET A 244 -10.30 -6.66 2.36
CA MET A 244 -9.59 -7.87 2.82
C MET A 244 -8.25 -7.53 3.47
N PHE A 245 -7.44 -6.67 2.84
CA PHE A 245 -6.16 -6.24 3.42
C PHE A 245 -6.35 -5.44 4.70
N THR A 246 -7.40 -4.62 4.80
CA THR A 246 -7.77 -3.92 6.04
C THR A 246 -8.08 -4.90 7.16
N GLY A 247 -8.86 -5.95 6.90
CA GLY A 247 -9.12 -7.02 7.86
C GLY A 247 -7.86 -7.75 8.31
N ILE A 248 -6.99 -8.11 7.35
CA ILE A 248 -5.71 -8.77 7.64
C ILE A 248 -4.80 -7.88 8.50
N VAL A 249 -4.62 -6.61 8.15
CA VAL A 249 -3.75 -5.68 8.88
C VAL A 249 -4.32 -5.37 10.26
N ARG A 250 -5.64 -5.19 10.37
CA ARG A 250 -6.33 -5.03 11.65
C ARG A 250 -6.12 -6.23 12.57
N ALA A 251 -6.34 -7.44 12.06
CA ALA A 251 -6.11 -8.67 12.81
C ALA A 251 -4.64 -8.87 13.18
N LEU A 252 -3.72 -8.52 12.28
CA LEU A 252 -2.27 -8.63 12.53
C LEU A 252 -1.82 -7.71 13.66
N VAL A 253 -2.29 -6.46 13.67
CA VAL A 253 -2.03 -5.51 14.76
C VAL A 253 -2.71 -5.95 16.06
N ALA A 254 -3.96 -6.45 15.99
CA ALA A 254 -4.67 -6.98 17.16
C ALA A 254 -3.95 -8.17 17.80
N THR A 255 -3.48 -9.14 17.00
CA THR A 255 -2.66 -10.25 17.47
C THR A 255 -1.37 -9.75 18.13
N ALA A 256 -0.68 -8.80 17.49
CA ALA A 256 0.55 -8.22 18.05
C ALA A 256 0.30 -7.44 19.37
N LEU A 257 -0.84 -6.77 19.51
CA LEU A 257 -1.26 -6.10 20.75
C LEU A 257 -1.50 -7.12 21.88
N HIS A 258 -2.16 -8.23 21.57
CA HIS A 258 -2.36 -9.31 22.56
C HIS A 258 -1.04 -9.94 23.00
N GLU A 259 -0.13 -10.19 22.07
CA GLU A 259 1.21 -10.72 22.36
C GLU A 259 2.06 -9.75 23.21
N GLU A 260 2.00 -8.45 22.90
CA GLU A 260 2.66 -7.41 23.70
C GLU A 260 2.09 -7.34 25.12
N ALA A 261 0.76 -7.32 25.26
CA ALA A 261 0.10 -7.32 26.57
C ALA A 261 0.42 -8.58 27.40
N ALA A 262 0.63 -9.72 26.73
CA ALA A 262 1.03 -10.97 27.36
C ALA A 262 2.54 -11.05 27.69
N GLY A 263 3.34 -10.05 27.28
CA GLY A 263 4.80 -10.05 27.45
C GLY A 263 5.52 -11.13 26.63
N ALA A 264 4.90 -11.62 25.54
CA ALA A 264 5.54 -12.58 24.65
C ALA A 264 6.72 -11.91 23.92
N PRO A 265 7.90 -12.53 23.79
CA PRO A 265 9.02 -11.90 23.12
C PRO A 265 8.73 -11.68 21.62
N PRO A 266 9.19 -10.57 21.01
CA PRO A 266 9.00 -10.36 19.58
C PRO A 266 9.76 -11.43 18.76
N PRO A 267 9.28 -11.78 17.55
CA PRO A 267 9.96 -12.75 16.70
C PRO A 267 11.37 -12.32 16.34
N VAL A 268 12.32 -13.27 16.42
CA VAL A 268 13.69 -13.04 15.96
C VAL A 268 13.72 -13.06 14.43
N CYS A 269 13.86 -11.88 13.83
CA CYS A 269 13.96 -11.70 12.39
C CYS A 269 15.18 -10.82 12.03
N PRO A 270 16.33 -11.45 11.68
CA PRO A 270 17.52 -10.74 11.26
C PRO A 270 17.24 -9.85 10.04
N PRO A 271 17.85 -8.65 9.96
CA PRO A 271 17.56 -7.68 8.90
C PRO A 271 17.87 -8.21 7.50
N GLU A 272 18.94 -8.98 7.32
CA GLU A 272 19.32 -9.59 6.04
C GLU A 272 18.27 -10.60 5.56
N ARG A 273 17.68 -11.35 6.49
CA ARG A 273 16.61 -12.31 6.18
C ARG A 273 15.33 -11.58 5.77
N LEU A 274 14.99 -10.53 6.51
CA LEU A 274 13.79 -9.74 6.23
C LEU A 274 13.89 -9.01 4.89
N GLN A 275 15.07 -8.48 4.55
CA GLN A 275 15.34 -7.88 3.24
C GLN A 275 15.24 -8.91 2.11
N ALA A 276 15.82 -10.10 2.28
CA ALA A 276 15.72 -11.18 1.30
C ALA A 276 14.26 -11.64 1.09
N ALA A 277 13.51 -11.82 2.18
CA ALA A 277 12.08 -12.15 2.13
C ALA A 277 11.29 -11.09 1.36
N ASN A 278 11.54 -9.80 1.66
CA ASN A 278 10.88 -8.69 0.99
C ASN A 278 11.19 -8.64 -0.51
N TRP A 279 12.45 -8.85 -0.89
CA TRP A 279 12.84 -8.90 -2.29
C TRP A 279 12.17 -10.07 -3.02
N TYR A 280 12.13 -11.26 -2.40
CA TYR A 280 11.51 -12.44 -2.99
C TYR A 280 10.00 -12.25 -3.16
N ALA A 281 9.34 -11.68 -2.15
CA ALA A 281 7.94 -11.30 -2.21
C ALA A 281 7.65 -10.32 -3.36
N ALA A 282 8.42 -9.25 -3.48
CA ALA A 282 8.29 -8.28 -4.56
C ALA A 282 8.53 -8.92 -5.94
N ARG A 283 9.48 -9.85 -6.04
CA ARG A 283 9.83 -10.52 -7.29
C ARG A 283 8.79 -11.52 -7.75
N HIS A 284 8.27 -12.33 -6.84
CA HIS A 284 7.47 -13.51 -7.18
C HIS A 284 5.98 -13.37 -6.87
N GLY A 285 5.57 -12.41 -6.04
CA GLY A 285 4.17 -12.35 -5.58
C GLY A 285 3.76 -13.69 -4.97
N LEU A 286 2.58 -14.19 -5.37
CA LEU A 286 2.11 -15.52 -4.95
C LEU A 286 2.43 -16.65 -5.95
N SER A 287 3.17 -16.38 -7.02
CA SER A 287 3.39 -17.34 -8.12
C SER A 287 4.53 -18.33 -7.86
N ASP A 288 5.26 -18.19 -6.75
CA ASP A 288 6.41 -19.03 -6.41
C ASP A 288 6.46 -19.29 -4.87
N LEU A 289 7.63 -19.66 -4.37
CA LEU A 289 7.87 -19.79 -2.94
C LEU A 289 7.78 -18.44 -2.22
N LEU A 290 7.39 -18.46 -0.97
CA LEU A 290 7.49 -17.34 -0.03
C LEU A 290 8.30 -17.77 1.18
N MET A 291 9.03 -16.83 1.75
CA MET A 291 9.69 -17.03 3.03
C MET A 291 8.68 -16.81 4.15
N ASP A 292 8.45 -17.83 4.98
CA ASP A 292 7.59 -17.73 6.16
C ASP A 292 8.24 -16.83 7.25
N PRO A 293 7.49 -16.40 8.29
CA PRO A 293 8.02 -15.58 9.37
C PRO A 293 9.27 -16.12 10.06
N GLU A 294 9.44 -17.44 10.10
CA GLU A 294 10.60 -18.12 10.67
C GLU A 294 11.79 -18.24 9.71
N GLY A 295 11.63 -17.86 8.43
CA GLY A 295 12.69 -17.83 7.44
C GLY A 295 12.75 -19.03 6.51
N ARG A 296 11.73 -19.90 6.48
CA ARG A 296 11.70 -21.10 5.62
C ARG A 296 10.95 -20.80 4.33
N CYS A 297 11.52 -21.24 3.20
CA CYS A 297 10.82 -21.16 1.92
C CYS A 297 9.71 -22.22 1.86
N ARG A 298 8.48 -21.78 1.58
CA ARG A 298 7.28 -22.62 1.44
C ARG A 298 6.48 -22.15 0.24
N ARG A 299 5.52 -22.94 -0.25
CA ARG A 299 4.60 -22.46 -1.29
C ARG A 299 3.76 -21.32 -0.74
N ALA A 300 3.42 -20.34 -1.56
CA ALA A 300 2.63 -19.19 -1.15
C ALA A 300 1.34 -19.58 -0.39
N GLY A 301 0.59 -20.57 -0.89
CA GLY A 301 -0.60 -21.07 -0.22
C GLY A 301 -0.35 -21.62 1.19
N ASP A 302 0.79 -22.29 1.42
CA ASP A 302 1.14 -22.80 2.75
C ASP A 302 1.46 -21.64 3.73
N VAL A 303 2.09 -20.57 3.24
CA VAL A 303 2.36 -19.36 4.04
C VAL A 303 1.09 -18.59 4.35
N LEU A 304 0.15 -18.51 3.40
CA LEU A 304 -1.15 -17.87 3.60
C LEU A 304 -2.02 -18.65 4.59
N CYS A 305 -1.94 -19.98 4.62
CA CYS A 305 -2.56 -20.78 5.69
C CYS A 305 -1.97 -20.42 7.07
N LEU A 306 -0.63 -20.34 7.18
CA LEU A 306 0.01 -19.92 8.43
C LEU A 306 -0.42 -18.51 8.87
N LEU A 307 -0.56 -17.59 7.92
CA LEU A 307 -1.08 -16.25 8.19
C LEU A 307 -2.51 -16.33 8.74
N LEU A 308 -3.42 -17.00 8.04
CA LEU A 308 -4.82 -17.12 8.48
C LEU A 308 -4.94 -17.80 9.84
N ASP A 309 -4.16 -18.86 10.10
CA ASP A 309 -4.13 -19.54 11.40
C ASP A 309 -3.68 -18.57 12.52
N ALA A 310 -2.64 -17.76 12.28
CA ALA A 310 -2.15 -16.77 13.23
C ALA A 310 -3.15 -15.63 13.49
N LEU A 311 -3.97 -15.28 12.49
CA LEU A 311 -4.95 -14.20 12.57
C LEU A 311 -6.34 -14.65 13.05
N THR A 312 -6.62 -15.96 13.03
CA THR A 312 -7.96 -16.51 13.32
C THR A 312 -8.54 -15.99 14.64
N PRO A 313 -7.82 -15.99 15.78
CA PRO A 313 -8.39 -15.48 17.03
C PRO A 313 -8.85 -14.02 16.96
N ALA A 314 -8.07 -13.16 16.31
CA ALA A 314 -8.40 -11.74 16.17
C ALA A 314 -9.52 -11.49 15.15
N LEU A 315 -9.57 -12.28 14.07
CA LEU A 315 -10.65 -12.24 13.08
C LEU A 315 -11.98 -12.71 13.69
N GLU A 316 -11.96 -13.71 14.58
CA GLU A 316 -13.16 -14.18 15.28
C GLU A 316 -13.68 -13.15 16.28
N GLU A 317 -12.80 -12.47 17.02
CA GLU A 317 -13.17 -11.41 17.96
C GLU A 317 -13.89 -10.23 17.26
N THR A 318 -13.45 -9.93 16.03
CA THR A 318 -13.97 -8.81 15.24
C THR A 318 -15.13 -9.20 14.33
N GLY A 319 -15.39 -10.49 14.14
CA GLY A 319 -16.43 -11.00 13.23
C GLY A 319 -16.02 -11.09 11.76
N ASP A 320 -14.75 -10.81 11.43
CA ASP A 320 -14.24 -10.68 10.06
C ASP A 320 -13.88 -12.00 9.39
N THR A 321 -13.80 -13.11 10.14
CA THR A 321 -13.23 -14.39 9.67
C THR A 321 -13.79 -14.83 8.32
N ARG A 322 -15.13 -14.77 8.18
CA ARG A 322 -15.80 -15.22 6.96
C ARG A 322 -15.44 -14.38 5.76
N GLU A 323 -15.49 -13.06 5.90
CA GLU A 323 -15.21 -12.12 4.81
C GLU A 323 -13.76 -12.26 4.36
N VAL A 324 -12.81 -12.10 5.29
CA VAL A 324 -11.37 -12.15 5.00
C VAL A 324 -10.96 -13.49 4.41
N SER A 325 -11.38 -14.61 5.00
CA SER A 325 -10.99 -15.94 4.51
C SER A 325 -11.58 -16.24 3.12
N SER A 326 -12.79 -15.76 2.83
CA SER A 326 -13.40 -15.94 1.51
C SER A 326 -12.65 -15.17 0.41
N LEU A 327 -12.18 -13.96 0.72
CA LEU A 327 -11.42 -13.11 -0.19
C LEU A 327 -9.99 -13.62 -0.38
N VAL A 328 -9.33 -14.13 0.67
CA VAL A 328 -8.02 -14.79 0.55
C VAL A 328 -8.11 -16.05 -0.30
N HIS A 329 -9.20 -16.83 -0.15
CA HIS A 329 -9.42 -17.99 -1.00
C HIS A 329 -9.58 -17.60 -2.47
N ARG A 330 -10.32 -16.51 -2.75
CA ARG A 330 -10.46 -15.96 -4.11
C ARG A 330 -9.12 -15.51 -4.67
N LEU A 331 -8.30 -14.80 -3.89
CA LEU A 331 -6.96 -14.37 -4.27
C LEU A 331 -6.08 -15.56 -4.68
N LEU A 332 -6.09 -16.64 -3.90
CA LEU A 332 -5.34 -17.86 -4.21
C LEU A 332 -5.81 -18.56 -5.49
N GLN A 333 -7.10 -18.48 -5.81
CA GLN A 333 -7.65 -19.08 -7.04
C GLN A 333 -7.38 -18.22 -8.28
N GLN A 334 -7.49 -16.90 -8.17
CA GLN A 334 -7.45 -15.99 -9.31
C GLN A 334 -6.04 -15.46 -9.61
N GLY A 335 -5.16 -15.48 -8.61
CA GLY A 335 -3.87 -14.80 -8.62
C GLY A 335 -3.99 -13.35 -8.17
N THR A 336 -2.83 -12.75 -7.94
CA THR A 336 -2.70 -11.33 -7.58
C THR A 336 -3.15 -10.43 -8.73
N PRO A 337 -3.47 -9.15 -8.46
CA PRO A 337 -3.65 -8.15 -9.51
C PRO A 337 -2.52 -8.12 -10.55
N ALA A 338 -1.26 -8.33 -10.14
CA ALA A 338 -0.13 -8.45 -11.07
C ALA A 338 -0.28 -9.64 -12.03
N ASP A 339 -0.76 -10.80 -11.56
CA ASP A 339 -1.02 -11.96 -12.41
C ASP A 339 -2.15 -11.69 -13.41
N GLN A 340 -3.18 -10.94 -12.99
CA GLN A 340 -4.29 -10.55 -13.86
C GLN A 340 -3.83 -9.58 -14.96
N GLN A 341 -3.05 -8.56 -14.62
CA GLN A 341 -2.49 -7.62 -15.59
C GLN A 341 -1.65 -8.34 -16.65
N ARG A 342 -0.77 -9.26 -16.25
CA ARG A 342 0.04 -10.07 -17.19
C ARG A 342 -0.82 -10.90 -18.13
N ARG A 343 -1.83 -11.58 -17.59
CA ARG A 343 -2.75 -12.43 -18.37
C ARG A 343 -3.50 -11.62 -19.41
N VAL A 344 -4.12 -10.51 -18.99
CA VAL A 344 -4.90 -9.63 -19.87
C VAL A 344 -4.01 -8.98 -20.93
N LEU A 345 -2.80 -8.53 -20.56
CA LEU A 345 -1.85 -7.98 -21.54
C LEU A 345 -1.44 -9.01 -22.58
N ALA A 346 -1.21 -10.27 -22.19
CA ALA A 346 -0.83 -11.34 -23.11
C ALA A 346 -1.97 -11.75 -24.05
N GLU A 347 -3.21 -11.73 -23.57
CA GLU A 347 -4.39 -12.16 -24.33
C GLU A 347 -4.98 -11.06 -25.23
N GLY A 348 -5.02 -9.82 -24.75
CA GLY A 348 -5.73 -8.70 -25.38
C GLY A 348 -4.90 -7.45 -25.64
N GLY A 349 -3.62 -7.44 -25.26
CA GLY A 349 -2.71 -6.31 -25.49
C GLY A 349 -2.99 -5.08 -24.61
N PRO A 350 -2.31 -3.96 -24.89
CA PRO A 350 -2.37 -2.74 -24.07
C PRO A 350 -3.77 -2.15 -23.88
N ALA A 351 -4.63 -2.25 -24.90
CA ALA A 351 -6.01 -1.75 -24.81
C ALA A 351 -6.83 -2.56 -23.80
N ALA A 352 -6.75 -3.89 -23.84
CA ALA A 352 -7.45 -4.74 -22.88
C ALA A 352 -6.94 -4.54 -21.44
N LEU A 353 -5.64 -4.31 -21.27
CA LEU A 353 -5.07 -3.96 -19.97
C LEU A 353 -5.63 -2.62 -19.46
N THR A 354 -5.71 -1.62 -20.33
CA THR A 354 -6.29 -0.31 -20.00
C THR A 354 -7.73 -0.45 -19.55
N ASP A 355 -8.54 -1.22 -20.30
CA ASP A 355 -9.93 -1.50 -19.96
C ASP A 355 -10.07 -2.21 -18.61
N LEU A 356 -9.23 -3.22 -18.32
CA LEU A 356 -9.18 -3.92 -17.03
C LEU A 356 -8.92 -2.92 -15.89
N LEU A 357 -7.86 -2.14 -16.02
CA LEU A 357 -7.42 -1.21 -14.97
C LEU A 357 -8.48 -0.15 -14.67
N ILE A 358 -9.10 0.44 -15.69
CA ILE A 358 -10.15 1.44 -15.52
C ILE A 358 -11.41 0.79 -14.91
N THR A 359 -11.84 -0.35 -15.45
CA THR A 359 -13.12 -0.97 -15.07
C THR A 359 -13.09 -1.50 -13.64
N GLU A 360 -12.04 -2.25 -13.27
CA GLU A 360 -11.95 -2.83 -11.91
C GLU A 360 -11.77 -1.75 -10.84
N THR A 361 -11.11 -0.62 -11.16
CA THR A 361 -10.86 0.47 -10.19
C THR A 361 -12.15 1.05 -9.61
N VAL A 362 -13.19 1.18 -10.44
CA VAL A 362 -14.49 1.74 -10.04
C VAL A 362 -15.60 0.68 -9.94
N ALA A 363 -15.23 -0.61 -10.03
CA ALA A 363 -16.18 -1.70 -9.87
C ALA A 363 -16.68 -1.77 -8.42
N PRO A 364 -17.97 -2.13 -8.22
CA PRO A 364 -18.54 -2.34 -6.90
C PRO A 364 -17.98 -3.57 -6.17
#